data_AF-A0A7S1BUY1-F1
#
_entry.id   AF-A0A7S1BUY1-F1
#
_cell.length_a   1.000
_cell.length_b   1.000
_cell.length_c   1.000
_cell.angle_alpha   90.00
_cell.angle_beta   90.00
_cell.angle_gamma   90.00
#
_symmetry.space_group_name_H-M   'P 1'
#
loop_
_entity.id
_entity.type
_entity.pdbx_description
1 polymer ?
#
loop_
_entity_poly.entity_id
_entity_poly.type
_entity_poly.pdbx_seq_one_letter_code
_entity_poly.pdbx_strand_id
1 'polypeptide(L)'
;VDTYKVAGGDGAARKAAGRDAGVVQLLHRMDRPGLHSLATCVVDFLGSRMVAQSIIPGILHGDHRRKLTYGAVEPGSEVVRTEEVHAMVEDVFGRELHVATRKLPAVPILRREGAPPLAAPDAEGEKASARPPATTVEICGPLEAKGIVGVDDRNYVLDVTRVTPRDANWVPAAAGGTGCWEAAEEGQRRPKNVPESLEDDEWTMAVLRPELVAAYINEEMTKWNDARKKERTAETEKTEEGATATAKEDEGATAKTEEGAAPTAKTEEGATATAKAKEGEVAGEAVPPPKKMDAAEEAKAEKESQDHLASLALNVNVFLNNLPYVVTMDEDTDAEAYQQLQKDEERVRKISRYLYEEVIPTLTKDIRNSSGNLVPIDGVSLTQMLHSRGINCRYLGQLASLAHIEEEKDNKTLQLMNRGDILPGSGEIPRRSMPQSWLEMLEMEMVARASNHVLNSYLSESNGSVALQPAITIAAFLSAIASTGEESAAETDVRLNGARSDRDRPFDLSDLTVPGAGGRGTGVPPMTRSRAQMWRDLESEVGRRFRYRLSLYGPSAASPRRGALLPLVRRVCLRNGVRLRARNYAFAPPAPV
;
A
#
# COMPACT_ATOMS: atom_id res chain seq x y z
N VAL A 1 0.76 2.41 -21.36
CA VAL A 1 -0.05 1.18 -21.10
C VAL A 1 0.43 -0.04 -21.89
N ASP A 2 0.61 0.04 -23.21
CA ASP A 2 0.96 -1.13 -24.05
C ASP A 2 2.25 -1.85 -23.65
N THR A 3 3.23 -1.15 -23.09
CA THR A 3 4.46 -1.74 -22.51
C THR A 3 4.17 -2.92 -21.59
N TYR A 4 3.16 -2.80 -20.72
CA TYR A 4 2.77 -3.87 -19.79
C TYR A 4 1.87 -4.93 -20.40
N LYS A 5 1.08 -4.56 -21.41
CA LYS A 5 0.29 -5.54 -22.17
C LYS A 5 1.21 -6.47 -22.97
N VAL A 6 2.29 -5.93 -23.54
CA VAL A 6 3.33 -6.66 -24.27
C VAL A 6 4.21 -7.50 -23.33
N ALA A 7 4.53 -7.00 -22.13
CA ALA A 7 5.43 -7.67 -21.19
C ALA A 7 4.75 -8.67 -20.22
N GLY A 8 3.48 -8.45 -19.83
CA GLY A 8 2.79 -9.22 -18.79
C GLY A 8 1.27 -9.38 -18.97
N GLY A 9 0.74 -9.10 -20.15
CA GLY A 9 -0.67 -9.33 -20.50
C GLY A 9 -1.69 -8.41 -19.80
N ASP A 10 -2.96 -8.75 -19.94
CA ASP A 10 -4.08 -7.88 -19.53
C ASP A 10 -4.19 -7.70 -18.01
N GLY A 11 -3.78 -8.70 -17.21
CA GLY A 11 -3.74 -8.61 -15.74
C GLY A 11 -2.73 -7.57 -15.24
N ALA A 12 -1.51 -7.63 -15.76
CA ALA A 12 -0.47 -6.64 -15.48
C ALA A 12 -0.89 -5.23 -15.96
N ALA A 13 -1.42 -5.12 -17.18
CA ALA A 13 -1.91 -3.85 -17.74
C ALA A 13 -3.03 -3.24 -16.88
N ARG A 14 -4.00 -4.06 -16.42
CA ARG A 14 -5.07 -3.61 -15.51
C ARG A 14 -4.51 -3.00 -14.23
N LYS A 15 -3.52 -3.66 -13.63
CA LYS A 15 -2.88 -3.23 -12.37
C LYS A 15 -2.00 -1.99 -12.55
N ALA A 16 -1.24 -1.91 -13.63
CA ALA A 16 -0.45 -0.76 -14.03
C ALA A 16 -1.31 0.50 -14.25
N ALA A 17 -2.45 0.39 -14.95
CA ALA A 17 -3.37 1.51 -15.13
C ALA A 17 -3.94 2.06 -13.80
N GLY A 18 -4.24 1.16 -12.84
CA GLY A 18 -4.69 1.57 -11.51
C GLY A 18 -3.60 2.20 -10.65
N ARG A 19 -2.32 1.97 -10.99
CA ARG A 19 -1.16 2.60 -10.36
C ARG A 19 -0.89 3.98 -10.91
N ASP A 20 -0.81 4.08 -12.22
CA ASP A 20 -0.60 5.33 -12.96
C ASP A 20 -1.61 6.39 -12.50
N ALA A 21 -2.91 6.05 -12.46
CA ALA A 21 -3.94 6.93 -11.91
C ALA A 21 -3.73 7.35 -10.45
N GLY A 22 -3.14 6.47 -9.62
CA GLY A 22 -2.78 6.77 -8.23
C GLY A 22 -1.55 7.68 -8.10
N VAL A 23 -0.57 7.55 -8.99
CA VAL A 23 0.60 8.44 -9.05
C VAL A 23 0.22 9.80 -9.65
N VAL A 24 -0.61 9.84 -10.70
CA VAL A 24 -1.22 11.08 -11.22
C VAL A 24 -1.99 11.81 -10.11
N GLN A 25 -2.77 11.08 -9.29
CA GLN A 25 -3.43 11.70 -8.13
C GLN A 25 -2.43 12.25 -7.10
N LEU A 26 -1.27 11.62 -6.91
CA LEU A 26 -0.21 12.12 -6.03
C LEU A 26 0.45 13.38 -6.60
N LEU A 27 0.81 13.39 -7.89
CA LEU A 27 1.36 14.55 -8.60
C LEU A 27 0.40 15.75 -8.53
N HIS A 28 -0.90 15.53 -8.79
CA HIS A 28 -1.94 16.56 -8.66
C HIS A 28 -2.13 17.10 -7.22
N ARG A 29 -1.74 16.35 -6.18
CA ARG A 29 -1.77 16.85 -4.79
C ARG A 29 -0.53 17.63 -4.40
N MET A 30 0.61 17.39 -5.06
CA MET A 30 1.84 18.15 -4.83
C MET A 30 1.86 19.50 -5.57
N ASP A 31 1.07 19.62 -6.65
CA ASP A 31 0.84 20.86 -7.43
C ASP A 31 2.12 21.64 -7.76
N ARG A 32 3.15 20.90 -8.20
CA ARG A 32 4.48 21.46 -8.48
C ARG A 32 4.52 22.15 -9.84
N PRO A 33 5.04 23.39 -9.93
CA PRO A 33 5.14 24.11 -11.20
C PRO A 33 6.16 23.46 -12.14
N GLY A 34 5.90 23.52 -13.45
CA GLY A 34 6.82 23.08 -14.50
C GLY A 34 6.75 21.61 -14.90
N LEU A 35 6.15 20.74 -14.07
CA LEU A 35 6.00 19.31 -14.36
C LEU A 35 4.51 18.91 -14.33
N HIS A 36 3.94 18.65 -15.51
CA HIS A 36 2.52 18.39 -15.67
C HIS A 36 2.22 16.90 -15.85
N SER A 37 1.01 16.48 -15.45
CA SER A 37 0.48 15.13 -15.74
C SER A 37 -0.87 15.25 -16.45
N LEU A 38 -1.31 14.16 -17.07
CA LEU A 38 -2.59 14.15 -17.79
C LEU A 38 -3.76 13.93 -16.84
N ALA A 39 -4.93 14.43 -17.22
CA ALA A 39 -6.17 14.06 -16.57
C ALA A 39 -6.50 12.60 -16.93
N THR A 40 -6.08 11.68 -16.06
CA THR A 40 -6.30 10.23 -16.19
C THR A 40 -7.54 9.79 -15.39
N CYS A 41 -8.45 9.09 -16.04
CA CYS A 41 -9.60 8.43 -15.44
C CYS A 41 -9.56 6.93 -15.73
N VAL A 42 -9.82 6.10 -14.72
CA VAL A 42 -9.93 4.65 -14.86
C VAL A 42 -11.34 4.22 -14.49
N VAL A 43 -12.02 3.56 -15.41
CA VAL A 43 -13.40 3.09 -15.26
C VAL A 43 -13.41 1.57 -15.39
N ASP A 44 -13.80 0.86 -14.33
CA ASP A 44 -14.19 -0.55 -14.43
C ASP A 44 -15.70 -0.65 -14.70
N PHE A 45 -16.09 -1.34 -15.76
CA PHE A 45 -17.48 -1.55 -16.14
C PHE A 45 -17.68 -2.96 -16.69
N LEU A 46 -18.52 -3.75 -16.02
CA LEU A 46 -18.92 -5.12 -16.40
C LEU A 46 -17.74 -6.03 -16.81
N GLY A 47 -16.71 -6.15 -15.95
CA GLY A 47 -15.52 -6.96 -16.24
C GLY A 47 -14.43 -6.22 -17.03
N SER A 48 -14.78 -5.24 -17.87
CA SER A 48 -13.84 -4.44 -18.66
C SER A 48 -13.24 -3.28 -17.87
N ARG A 49 -11.99 -2.88 -18.20
CA ARG A 49 -11.37 -1.64 -17.70
C ARG A 49 -11.09 -0.71 -18.88
N MET A 50 -11.55 0.54 -18.76
CA MET A 50 -11.23 1.63 -19.68
C MET A 50 -10.28 2.61 -18.99
N VAL A 51 -9.29 3.09 -19.72
CA VAL A 51 -8.39 4.18 -19.31
C VAL A 51 -8.62 5.33 -20.26
N ALA A 52 -9.08 6.46 -19.73
CA ALA A 52 -9.28 7.70 -20.49
C ALA A 52 -8.25 8.72 -20.02
N GLN A 53 -7.53 9.33 -20.95
CA GLN A 53 -6.51 10.35 -20.69
C GLN A 53 -6.80 11.59 -21.54
N SER A 54 -6.54 12.78 -20.99
CA SER A 54 -6.53 14.02 -21.77
C SER A 54 -5.43 14.00 -22.83
N ILE A 55 -5.69 14.59 -24.00
CA ILE A 55 -4.73 14.64 -25.11
C ILE A 55 -3.66 15.71 -24.83
N ILE A 56 -2.38 15.40 -25.05
CA ILE A 56 -1.29 16.41 -25.06
C ILE A 56 -1.47 17.33 -26.28
N PRO A 57 -1.49 18.66 -26.12
CA PRO A 57 -1.59 19.61 -27.24
C PRO A 57 -0.57 19.32 -28.35
N GLY A 58 -1.07 19.13 -29.57
CA GLY A 58 -0.26 18.84 -30.77
C GLY A 58 0.09 17.37 -31.03
N ILE A 59 -0.11 16.44 -30.07
CA ILE A 59 0.38 15.05 -30.23
C ILE A 59 -0.21 14.32 -31.45
N LEU A 60 -1.46 14.60 -31.82
CA LEU A 60 -2.15 13.95 -32.95
C LEU A 60 -1.90 14.59 -34.33
N HIS A 61 -1.37 15.82 -34.40
CA HIS A 61 -1.39 16.63 -35.62
C HIS A 61 -0.09 16.58 -36.46
N GLY A 62 0.80 15.63 -36.18
CA GLY A 62 1.96 15.33 -37.03
C GLY A 62 3.13 16.31 -36.98
N ASP A 63 2.95 17.51 -36.43
CA ASP A 63 4.02 18.52 -36.37
C ASP A 63 5.27 18.00 -35.64
N HIS A 64 6.42 18.09 -36.32
CA HIS A 64 7.69 17.46 -35.95
C HIS A 64 8.41 18.09 -34.73
N ARG A 65 7.69 18.81 -33.87
CA ARG A 65 8.21 19.36 -32.60
C ARG A 65 8.05 18.42 -31.40
N ARG A 66 7.74 17.14 -31.65
CA ARG A 66 7.70 16.09 -30.62
C ARG A 66 9.11 15.78 -30.13
N LYS A 67 9.54 16.42 -29.03
CA LYS A 67 10.76 16.04 -28.32
C LYS A 67 10.41 15.19 -27.11
N LEU A 68 10.72 13.90 -27.20
CA LEU A 68 10.90 13.06 -26.01
C LEU A 68 12.10 13.64 -25.25
N THR A 69 11.89 14.08 -24.03
CA THR A 69 12.92 14.70 -23.17
C THR A 69 13.34 13.81 -22.01
N TYR A 70 12.58 12.74 -21.75
CA TYR A 70 12.86 11.81 -20.67
C TYR A 70 12.32 10.40 -20.99
N GLY A 71 13.07 9.35 -20.66
CA GLY A 71 12.65 7.95 -20.85
C GLY A 71 12.87 7.44 -22.27
N ALA A 72 12.13 6.40 -22.68
CA ALA A 72 12.25 5.77 -24.00
C ALA A 72 10.92 5.84 -24.81
N VAL A 73 11.02 5.98 -26.14
CA VAL A 73 9.84 6.01 -27.04
C VAL A 73 9.10 4.67 -27.00
N GLU A 74 9.83 3.58 -27.26
CA GLU A 74 9.34 2.21 -27.34
C GLU A 74 10.34 1.21 -26.70
N PRO A 75 9.90 0.00 -26.32
CA PRO A 75 10.80 -1.12 -26.05
C PRO A 75 11.81 -1.33 -27.18
N GLY A 76 13.10 -1.44 -26.82
CA GLY A 76 14.23 -1.54 -27.74
C GLY A 76 14.82 -0.19 -28.18
N SER A 77 14.30 0.96 -27.71
CA SER A 77 14.87 2.28 -27.97
C SER A 77 15.84 2.72 -26.86
N GLU A 78 16.82 3.55 -27.20
CA GLU A 78 17.66 4.23 -26.21
C GLU A 78 16.84 5.20 -25.34
N VAL A 79 17.23 5.32 -24.07
CA VAL A 79 16.70 6.32 -23.14
C VAL A 79 17.25 7.70 -23.47
N VAL A 80 16.35 8.66 -23.66
CA VAL A 80 16.67 10.08 -23.80
C VAL A 80 16.56 10.76 -22.43
N ARG A 81 17.52 11.65 -22.13
CA ARG A 81 17.51 12.56 -20.97
C ARG A 81 17.90 13.96 -21.45
N THR A 82 17.08 14.95 -21.13
CA THR A 82 17.43 16.38 -21.18
C THR A 82 17.69 16.89 -19.76
N GLU A 83 18.76 17.66 -19.54
CA GLU A 83 19.14 18.14 -18.19
C GLU A 83 18.05 18.97 -17.52
N GLU A 84 17.38 19.86 -18.26
CA GLU A 84 16.29 20.70 -17.74
C GLU A 84 15.14 19.86 -17.15
N VAL A 85 14.71 18.82 -17.89
CA VAL A 85 13.64 17.93 -17.44
C VAL A 85 14.14 16.97 -16.36
N HIS A 86 15.41 16.55 -16.40
CA HIS A 86 16.00 15.76 -15.32
C HIS A 86 16.00 16.51 -13.99
N ALA A 87 16.37 17.79 -13.99
CA ALA A 87 16.33 18.63 -12.78
C ALA A 87 14.90 18.81 -12.22
N MET A 88 13.89 18.95 -13.09
CA MET A 88 12.48 19.00 -12.65
C MET A 88 12.00 17.65 -12.08
N VAL A 89 12.39 16.54 -12.71
CA VAL A 89 12.08 15.18 -12.24
C VAL A 89 12.80 14.89 -10.92
N GLU A 90 14.04 15.35 -10.73
CA GLU A 90 14.80 15.20 -9.48
C GLU A 90 14.24 16.07 -8.34
N ASP A 91 13.73 17.27 -8.62
CA ASP A 91 13.01 18.05 -7.59
C ASP A 91 11.72 17.32 -7.14
N VAL A 92 10.89 16.86 -8.09
CA VAL A 92 9.58 16.28 -7.77
C VAL A 92 9.68 14.84 -7.26
N PHE A 93 10.41 13.96 -7.93
CA PHE A 93 10.54 12.56 -7.51
C PHE A 93 11.67 12.37 -6.50
N GLY A 94 12.81 13.06 -6.69
CA GLY A 94 13.97 12.91 -5.81
C GLY A 94 13.75 13.49 -4.43
N ARG A 95 13.44 14.79 -4.33
CA ARG A 95 13.32 15.48 -3.03
C ARG A 95 12.02 15.13 -2.30
N GLU A 96 10.87 15.22 -2.97
CA GLU A 96 9.57 15.03 -2.29
C GLU A 96 9.22 13.54 -2.11
N LEU A 97 9.46 12.72 -3.13
CA LEU A 97 9.09 11.30 -3.12
C LEU A 97 10.24 10.35 -2.75
N HIS A 98 11.40 10.91 -2.41
CA HIS A 98 12.60 10.17 -1.98
C HIS A 98 13.05 9.12 -3.01
N VAL A 99 12.96 9.43 -4.30
CA VAL A 99 13.37 8.54 -5.41
C VAL A 99 14.81 8.81 -5.82
N ALA A 100 15.67 7.80 -5.71
CA ALA A 100 17.08 7.98 -6.01
C ALA A 100 17.37 8.01 -7.52
N THR A 101 18.15 9.00 -7.97
CA THR A 101 18.78 9.02 -9.30
C THR A 101 19.79 7.88 -9.43
N ARG A 102 19.69 7.07 -10.50
CA ARG A 102 20.55 5.89 -10.73
C ARG A 102 20.89 5.68 -12.19
N LYS A 103 22.09 5.16 -12.45
CA LYS A 103 22.53 4.64 -13.74
C LYS A 103 21.72 3.38 -14.08
N LEU A 104 21.24 3.32 -15.33
CA LEU A 104 20.55 2.18 -15.95
C LEU A 104 21.16 1.92 -17.33
N PRO A 105 20.97 0.73 -17.94
CA PRO A 105 21.41 0.50 -19.31
C PRO A 105 20.75 1.51 -20.24
N ALA A 106 21.43 1.94 -21.31
CA ALA A 106 20.82 2.86 -22.26
C ALA A 106 19.58 2.28 -22.96
N VAL A 107 19.48 0.95 -23.08
CA VAL A 107 18.27 0.23 -23.55
C VAL A 107 17.78 -0.73 -22.44
N PRO A 108 17.01 -0.25 -21.45
CA PRO A 108 16.62 -1.05 -20.28
C PRO A 108 15.40 -1.94 -20.52
N ILE A 109 14.65 -1.73 -21.61
CA ILE A 109 13.50 -2.54 -22.02
C ILE A 109 13.76 -3.07 -23.43
N LEU A 110 13.70 -4.38 -23.61
CA LEU A 110 13.86 -5.05 -24.90
C LEU A 110 12.52 -5.19 -25.63
N ARG A 111 12.55 -5.20 -26.96
CA ARG A 111 11.38 -5.59 -27.77
C ARG A 111 11.24 -7.11 -27.78
N ARG A 112 10.02 -7.61 -27.58
CA ARG A 112 9.69 -9.04 -27.71
C ARG A 112 9.91 -9.52 -29.15
N GLU A 113 10.58 -10.66 -29.33
CA GLU A 113 10.75 -11.29 -30.64
C GLU A 113 9.40 -11.54 -31.33
N GLY A 114 9.31 -11.17 -32.61
CA GLY A 114 8.09 -11.31 -33.42
C GLY A 114 7.01 -10.24 -33.17
N ALA A 115 7.20 -9.28 -32.26
CA ALA A 115 6.29 -8.14 -32.15
C ALA A 115 6.42 -7.24 -33.40
N PRO A 116 5.31 -6.85 -34.08
CA PRO A 116 5.38 -5.93 -35.20
C PRO A 116 5.89 -4.55 -34.71
N PRO A 117 6.74 -3.86 -35.49
CA PRO A 117 7.14 -2.49 -35.15
C PRO A 117 5.89 -1.59 -35.15
N LEU A 118 5.69 -0.80 -34.09
CA LEU A 118 4.50 0.07 -33.97
C LEU A 118 4.57 1.29 -34.90
N ALA A 119 5.76 1.64 -35.39
CA ALA A 119 5.98 2.66 -36.41
C ALA A 119 6.63 2.07 -37.66
N ALA A 120 6.18 2.54 -38.83
CA ALA A 120 6.96 2.41 -40.06
C ALA A 120 8.25 3.24 -39.94
N PRO A 121 9.34 2.89 -40.66
CA PRO A 121 10.62 3.61 -40.61
C PRO A 121 10.60 4.94 -41.38
N ASP A 122 9.62 5.81 -41.09
CA ASP A 122 9.49 7.15 -41.66
C ASP A 122 10.20 8.17 -40.76
N ALA A 123 11.53 8.09 -40.74
CA ALA A 123 12.41 9.02 -40.02
C ALA A 123 13.67 9.39 -40.84
N GLU A 124 13.49 9.67 -42.14
CA GLU A 124 14.45 10.53 -42.83
C GLU A 124 14.38 11.94 -42.22
N GLY A 125 15.32 12.30 -41.35
CA GLY A 125 15.54 13.71 -41.01
C GLY A 125 15.61 14.11 -39.54
N GLU A 126 16.38 13.39 -38.71
CA GLU A 126 17.31 14.10 -37.83
C GLU A 126 18.59 13.28 -37.73
N LYS A 127 19.75 13.89 -38.02
CA LYS A 127 21.04 13.21 -37.83
C LYS A 127 21.22 13.01 -36.33
N ALA A 128 21.10 11.76 -35.87
CA ALA A 128 21.58 11.37 -34.55
C ALA A 128 22.98 11.98 -34.37
N SER A 129 23.13 12.83 -33.36
CA SER A 129 24.41 13.48 -33.07
C SER A 129 25.47 12.40 -32.92
N ALA A 130 26.68 12.62 -33.45
CA ALA A 130 27.80 11.68 -33.44
C ALA A 130 28.42 11.49 -32.03
N ARG A 131 27.58 11.23 -31.03
CA ARG A 131 27.92 10.74 -29.70
C ARG A 131 28.05 9.22 -29.83
N PRO A 132 29.08 8.58 -29.25
CA PRO A 132 29.07 7.13 -29.13
C PRO A 132 27.81 6.72 -28.34
N PRO A 133 27.18 5.57 -28.65
CA PRO A 133 26.03 5.09 -27.88
C PRO A 133 26.47 4.99 -26.41
N ALA A 134 25.75 5.69 -25.54
CA ALA A 134 26.04 5.63 -24.12
C ALA A 134 25.78 4.18 -23.65
N THR A 135 26.67 3.60 -22.87
CA THR A 135 26.42 2.28 -22.27
C THR A 135 25.36 2.39 -21.17
N THR A 136 25.39 3.50 -20.43
CA THR A 136 24.48 3.79 -19.32
C THR A 136 23.89 5.20 -19.39
N VAL A 137 22.69 5.35 -18.83
CA VAL A 137 21.96 6.63 -18.69
C VAL A 137 21.42 6.74 -17.26
N GLU A 138 21.54 7.91 -16.66
CA GLU A 138 21.02 8.19 -15.32
C GLU A 138 19.56 8.67 -15.34
N ILE A 139 18.69 7.99 -14.59
CA ILE A 139 17.27 8.30 -14.47
C ILE A 139 16.89 8.45 -12.99
N CYS A 140 16.04 9.42 -12.68
CA CYS A 140 15.27 9.50 -11.44
C CYS A 140 13.81 9.10 -11.77
N GLY A 141 13.29 8.06 -11.12
CA GLY A 141 11.96 7.52 -11.43
C GLY A 141 11.98 6.12 -12.07
N PRO A 142 10.81 5.60 -12.45
CA PRO A 142 10.70 4.24 -12.98
C PRO A 142 11.07 4.17 -14.47
N LEU A 143 11.63 3.03 -14.90
CA LEU A 143 12.11 2.80 -16.27
C LEU A 143 11.07 3.01 -17.39
N GLU A 144 9.78 2.92 -17.06
CA GLU A 144 8.69 3.09 -18.03
C GLU A 144 8.21 4.54 -18.19
N ALA A 145 8.66 5.47 -17.32
CA ALA A 145 8.22 6.85 -17.34
C ALA A 145 8.68 7.57 -18.61
N LYS A 146 7.82 8.45 -19.16
CA LYS A 146 8.14 9.26 -20.34
C LYS A 146 7.91 10.74 -20.07
N GLY A 147 8.87 11.56 -20.50
CA GLY A 147 8.80 13.02 -20.52
C GLY A 147 8.59 13.52 -21.94
N ILE A 148 7.52 14.27 -22.18
CA ILE A 148 7.16 14.82 -23.50
C ILE A 148 6.88 16.32 -23.36
N VAL A 149 7.45 17.12 -24.25
CA VAL A 149 7.09 18.55 -24.36
C VAL A 149 5.87 18.71 -25.28
N GLY A 150 4.82 19.37 -24.79
CA GLY A 150 3.65 19.74 -25.59
C GLY A 150 3.91 20.95 -26.50
N VAL A 151 3.02 21.18 -27.47
CA VAL A 151 3.09 22.38 -28.35
C VAL A 151 2.79 23.68 -27.58
N ASP A 152 2.30 23.58 -26.35
CA ASP A 152 2.14 24.68 -25.39
C ASP A 152 3.39 24.91 -24.51
N ASP A 153 4.54 24.39 -24.92
CA ASP A 153 5.86 24.47 -24.26
C ASP A 153 5.87 23.91 -22.81
N ARG A 154 4.92 23.02 -22.47
CA ARG A 154 4.80 22.37 -21.16
C ARG A 154 5.44 20.99 -21.14
N ASN A 155 6.13 20.66 -20.05
CA ASN A 155 6.66 19.33 -19.81
C ASN A 155 5.59 18.42 -19.20
N TYR A 156 5.29 17.30 -19.87
CA TYR A 156 4.35 16.28 -19.41
C TYR A 156 5.08 15.00 -19.01
N VAL A 157 4.71 14.40 -17.89
CA VAL A 157 5.19 13.08 -17.45
C VAL A 157 4.06 12.04 -17.52
N LEU A 158 4.40 10.87 -18.06
CA LEU A 158 3.47 9.80 -18.44
C LEU A 158 3.94 8.40 -18.00
N ASP A 159 3.01 7.44 -17.96
CA ASP A 159 3.25 6.02 -17.68
C ASP A 159 3.97 5.76 -16.32
N VAL A 160 3.79 6.62 -15.31
CA VAL A 160 4.51 6.51 -14.02
C VAL A 160 3.84 5.49 -13.10
N THR A 161 4.13 4.20 -13.28
CA THR A 161 3.40 3.14 -12.54
C THR A 161 3.89 2.90 -11.10
N ARG A 162 5.02 3.50 -10.70
CA ARG A 162 5.54 3.40 -9.34
C ARG A 162 6.46 4.57 -8.99
N VAL A 163 6.36 5.01 -7.74
CA VAL A 163 7.26 5.99 -7.08
C VAL A 163 7.94 5.39 -5.85
N THR A 164 7.70 4.10 -5.61
CA THR A 164 8.28 3.30 -4.53
C THR A 164 8.76 1.97 -5.11
N PRO A 165 9.83 1.38 -4.54
CA PRO A 165 10.39 0.12 -5.04
C PRO A 165 9.46 -1.07 -4.85
N ARG A 166 9.77 -2.17 -5.55
CA ARG A 166 9.13 -3.48 -5.33
C ARG A 166 9.37 -3.93 -3.87
N ASP A 167 8.30 -4.42 -3.25
CA ASP A 167 8.26 -4.98 -1.90
C ASP A 167 9.01 -6.32 -1.88
N ALA A 168 10.14 -6.37 -1.19
CA ALA A 168 11.05 -7.52 -1.22
C ALA A 168 10.48 -8.76 -0.50
N ASN A 169 9.40 -8.62 0.27
CA ASN A 169 8.64 -9.78 0.80
C ASN A 169 7.77 -10.44 -0.27
N TRP A 170 7.58 -9.81 -1.44
CA TRP A 170 6.83 -10.30 -2.60
C TRP A 170 7.77 -10.54 -3.80
N VAL A 171 9.00 -10.95 -3.47
CA VAL A 171 10.05 -11.46 -4.36
C VAL A 171 10.50 -12.79 -3.74
N PRO A 172 10.62 -13.90 -4.49
CA PRO A 172 11.20 -15.15 -3.96
C PRO A 172 12.60 -14.93 -3.36
N ALA A 173 13.03 -15.67 -2.33
CA ALA A 173 14.40 -15.55 -1.82
C ALA A 173 15.45 -15.89 -2.90
N ALA A 174 15.17 -16.89 -3.75
CA ALA A 174 16.00 -17.23 -4.91
C ALA A 174 16.16 -16.07 -5.93
N ALA A 175 15.21 -15.14 -5.94
CA ALA A 175 15.17 -13.94 -6.77
C ALA A 175 15.73 -12.69 -6.05
N GLY A 176 16.33 -12.86 -4.86
CA GLY A 176 16.89 -11.76 -4.06
C GLY A 176 15.90 -11.09 -3.09
N GLY A 177 14.75 -11.69 -2.83
CA GLY A 177 13.76 -11.22 -1.83
C GLY A 177 14.21 -11.37 -0.37
N THR A 178 13.31 -11.07 0.58
CA THR A 178 13.62 -11.19 2.02
C THR A 178 13.54 -12.61 2.57
N GLY A 179 12.78 -13.50 1.92
CA GLY A 179 12.47 -14.85 2.43
C GLY A 179 11.49 -14.90 3.62
N CYS A 180 11.02 -13.76 4.14
CA CYS A 180 10.20 -13.70 5.36
C CYS A 180 8.87 -14.49 5.28
N TRP A 181 8.30 -14.64 4.08
CA TRP A 181 7.12 -15.47 3.85
C TRP A 181 7.46 -16.96 3.72
N GLU A 182 8.54 -17.29 3.00
CA GLU A 182 8.97 -18.68 2.78
C GLU A 182 9.38 -19.34 4.11
N ALA A 183 10.13 -18.60 4.95
CA ALA A 183 10.51 -19.03 6.31
C ALA A 183 9.31 -19.18 7.27
N ALA A 184 8.21 -18.45 7.04
CA ALA A 184 7.00 -18.57 7.87
C ALA A 184 6.19 -19.85 7.56
N GLU A 185 6.30 -20.38 6.34
CA GLU A 185 5.65 -21.63 5.91
C GLU A 185 6.47 -22.88 6.30
N GLU A 186 7.79 -22.77 6.50
CA GLU A 186 8.71 -23.91 6.68
C GLU A 186 8.41 -24.79 7.93
N GLY A 187 7.59 -24.30 8.86
CA GLY A 187 7.11 -25.03 10.04
C GLY A 187 5.66 -25.53 9.99
N GLN A 188 4.91 -25.30 8.91
CA GLN A 188 3.47 -25.59 8.85
C GLN A 188 3.07 -26.40 7.60
N ARG A 189 1.98 -27.17 7.69
CA ARG A 189 1.43 -27.88 6.52
C ARG A 189 0.70 -26.88 5.63
N ARG A 190 1.41 -26.38 4.61
CA ARG A 190 0.89 -25.47 3.56
C ARG A 190 -0.55 -25.80 3.14
N PRO A 191 -1.49 -24.85 3.20
CA PRO A 191 -2.86 -25.07 2.74
C PRO A 191 -2.92 -25.10 1.20
N LYS A 192 -3.70 -26.02 0.64
CA LYS A 192 -3.75 -26.30 -0.83
C LYS A 192 -4.15 -25.11 -1.71
N ASN A 193 -4.79 -24.07 -1.16
CA ASN A 193 -5.22 -22.89 -1.89
C ASN A 193 -4.15 -21.79 -1.97
N VAL A 194 -3.00 -21.94 -1.29
CA VAL A 194 -1.91 -20.98 -1.29
C VAL A 194 -0.85 -21.38 -2.34
N PRO A 195 -0.64 -20.58 -3.41
CA PRO A 195 0.28 -20.90 -4.50
C PRO A 195 1.72 -21.18 -4.06
N GLU A 196 2.44 -22.01 -4.82
CA GLU A 196 3.74 -22.56 -4.43
C GLU A 196 4.88 -21.53 -4.42
N SER A 197 4.93 -20.62 -5.40
CA SER A 197 5.96 -19.57 -5.54
C SER A 197 5.39 -18.16 -5.35
N LEU A 198 6.27 -17.15 -5.19
CA LEU A 198 5.95 -15.72 -5.28
C LEU A 198 5.99 -15.19 -6.74
N GLU A 199 5.80 -16.06 -7.73
CA GLU A 199 5.73 -15.70 -9.15
C GLU A 199 4.26 -15.68 -9.62
N ASP A 200 3.83 -14.56 -10.20
CA ASP A 200 2.49 -14.33 -10.75
C ASP A 200 2.54 -13.10 -11.66
N ASP A 201 1.86 -13.17 -12.81
CA ASP A 201 1.70 -12.10 -13.80
C ASP A 201 1.27 -10.76 -13.18
N GLU A 202 0.54 -10.78 -12.05
CA GLU A 202 0.15 -9.58 -11.32
C GLU A 202 1.19 -9.09 -10.28
N TRP A 203 2.08 -9.93 -9.74
CA TRP A 203 2.89 -9.57 -8.56
C TRP A 203 4.22 -8.91 -8.86
N THR A 204 4.67 -8.87 -10.11
CA THR A 204 5.78 -8.02 -10.54
C THR A 204 5.57 -6.55 -10.20
N MET A 205 4.31 -6.17 -10.00
CA MET A 205 3.90 -4.87 -9.54
C MET A 205 3.85 -4.70 -8.02
N ALA A 206 4.11 -5.66 -7.15
CA ALA A 206 3.94 -5.48 -5.70
C ALA A 206 4.94 -4.45 -5.11
N VAL A 207 4.58 -3.17 -4.98
CA VAL A 207 5.44 -2.09 -4.45
C VAL A 207 5.15 -1.74 -2.99
N LEU A 208 6.14 -1.17 -2.28
CA LEU A 208 5.95 -0.61 -0.95
C LEU A 208 5.00 0.61 -0.97
N ARG A 209 4.41 0.97 0.17
CA ARG A 209 3.57 2.17 0.28
C ARG A 209 4.44 3.42 0.51
N PRO A 210 4.10 4.59 -0.06
CA PRO A 210 4.77 5.85 0.27
C PRO A 210 4.73 6.17 1.77
N GLU A 211 3.62 5.87 2.46
CA GLU A 211 3.50 6.10 3.90
C GLU A 211 4.45 5.23 4.74
N LEU A 212 4.81 4.03 4.26
CA LEU A 212 5.82 3.18 4.91
C LEU A 212 7.22 3.78 4.73
N VAL A 213 7.53 4.23 3.52
CA VAL A 213 8.82 4.84 3.19
C VAL A 213 9.02 6.10 4.02
N ALA A 214 8.01 6.97 4.11
CA ALA A 214 8.04 8.16 4.96
C ALA A 214 8.20 7.80 6.45
N ALA A 215 7.47 6.80 6.97
CA ALA A 215 7.61 6.37 8.36
C ALA A 215 9.02 5.83 8.68
N TYR A 216 9.57 4.98 7.81
CA TYR A 216 10.92 4.43 7.97
C TYR A 216 12.00 5.52 7.88
N ILE A 217 11.90 6.44 6.92
CA ILE A 217 12.83 7.57 6.78
C ILE A 217 12.77 8.47 8.01
N ASN A 218 11.57 8.78 8.53
CA ASN A 218 11.42 9.56 9.76
C ASN A 218 12.08 8.86 10.98
N GLU A 219 12.00 7.53 11.06
CA GLU A 219 12.63 6.77 12.13
C GLU A 219 14.17 6.80 12.03
N GLU A 220 14.73 6.58 10.84
CA GLU A 220 16.18 6.67 10.60
C GLU A 220 16.71 8.10 10.83
N MET A 221 15.99 9.12 10.36
CA MET A 221 16.31 10.53 10.66
C MET A 221 16.25 10.83 12.16
N THR A 222 15.33 10.21 12.91
CA THR A 222 15.25 10.36 14.37
C THR A 222 16.47 9.73 15.04
N LYS A 223 16.85 8.50 14.65
CA LYS A 223 18.06 7.81 15.14
C LYS A 223 19.33 8.63 14.85
N TRP A 224 19.44 9.22 13.65
CA TRP A 224 20.56 10.07 13.26
C TRP A 224 20.61 11.37 14.06
N ASN A 225 19.47 12.06 14.24
CA ASN A 225 19.37 13.26 15.07
C ASN A 225 19.75 12.96 16.54
N ASP A 226 19.31 11.83 17.10
CA ASP A 226 19.67 11.42 18.46
C ASP A 226 21.15 11.05 18.60
N ALA A 227 21.74 10.40 17.59
CA ALA A 227 23.18 10.12 17.55
C ALA A 227 23.99 11.43 17.53
N ARG A 228 23.66 12.36 16.63
CA ARG A 228 24.32 13.68 16.56
C ARG A 228 24.11 14.53 17.80
N LYS A 229 22.95 14.41 18.46
CA LYS A 229 22.71 15.09 19.74
C LYS A 229 23.64 14.55 20.82
N LYS A 230 23.87 13.24 20.88
CA LYS A 230 24.81 12.60 21.82
C LYS A 230 26.27 12.95 21.51
N GLU A 231 26.64 13.03 20.24
CA GLU A 231 27.97 13.49 19.81
C GLU A 231 28.22 14.92 20.27
N ARG A 232 27.28 15.84 19.99
CA ARG A 232 27.37 17.24 20.44
C ARG A 232 27.44 17.39 21.96
N THR A 233 26.65 16.62 22.72
CA THR A 233 26.73 16.67 24.20
C THR A 233 28.09 16.19 24.69
N ALA A 234 28.64 15.11 24.11
CA ALA A 234 29.96 14.59 24.46
C ALA A 234 31.10 15.53 24.04
N GLU A 235 30.94 16.31 22.97
CA GLU A 235 31.88 17.37 22.58
C GLU A 235 31.86 18.55 23.56
N THR A 236 30.67 18.97 24.04
CA THR A 236 30.57 19.99 25.10
C THR A 236 31.15 19.50 26.44
N GLU A 237 30.88 18.26 26.84
CA GLU A 237 31.46 17.68 28.08
C GLU A 237 32.99 17.65 28.01
N LYS A 238 33.58 17.25 26.87
CA LYS A 238 35.04 17.28 26.67
C LYS A 238 35.64 18.68 26.64
N THR A 239 34.91 19.69 26.15
CA THR A 239 35.39 21.08 26.20
C THR A 239 35.27 21.69 27.59
N GLU A 240 34.30 21.28 28.40
CA GLU A 240 34.16 21.70 29.81
C GLU A 240 35.20 21.01 30.73
N GLU A 241 35.52 19.72 30.52
CA GLU A 241 36.66 19.06 31.19
C GLU A 241 38.00 19.71 30.81
N GLY A 242 38.20 20.08 29.54
CA GLY A 242 39.39 20.81 29.09
C GLY A 242 39.54 22.21 29.72
N ALA A 243 38.43 22.91 29.95
CA ALA A 243 38.42 24.23 30.59
C ALA A 243 38.74 24.17 32.10
N THR A 244 38.31 23.11 32.80
CA THR A 244 38.61 22.94 34.24
C THR A 244 40.08 22.59 34.52
N ALA A 245 40.84 22.13 33.52
CA ALA A 245 42.27 21.85 33.65
C ALA A 245 43.19 23.08 33.54
N THR A 246 42.69 24.24 33.12
CA THR A 246 43.51 25.44 32.83
C THR A 246 43.18 26.68 33.68
N ALA A 247 42.25 26.57 34.63
CA ALA A 247 41.80 27.68 35.49
C ALA A 247 42.33 27.62 36.94
N LYS A 248 43.62 27.30 37.12
CA LYS A 248 44.34 27.42 38.40
C LYS A 248 45.74 28.00 38.18
N GLU A 249 45.81 29.33 38.05
CA GLU A 249 46.91 30.23 38.44
C GLU A 249 46.63 31.61 37.84
N ASP A 250 45.89 32.46 38.57
CA ASP A 250 46.42 33.71 39.16
C ASP A 250 45.36 34.35 40.08
N GLU A 251 45.75 34.85 41.25
CA GLU A 251 44.84 35.49 42.25
C GLU A 251 45.33 36.89 42.67
N GLY A 252 44.41 37.86 42.67
CA GLY A 252 44.56 39.18 43.32
C GLY A 252 45.22 40.28 42.48
N ALA A 253 44.95 41.59 42.68
CA ALA A 253 44.04 42.32 43.57
C ALA A 253 43.92 43.80 43.08
N THR A 254 43.15 44.77 43.62
CA THR A 254 42.34 44.89 44.85
C THR A 254 41.27 46.00 44.72
N ALA A 255 40.17 45.91 45.50
CA ALA A 255 39.53 47.00 46.27
C ALA A 255 38.70 48.17 45.64
N LYS A 256 37.49 48.34 46.21
CA LYS A 256 36.84 49.60 46.71
C LYS A 256 36.22 50.61 45.72
N THR A 257 35.13 51.36 46.04
CA THR A 257 33.98 51.17 46.97
C THR A 257 32.83 52.14 46.57
N GLU A 258 31.63 51.92 47.15
CA GLU A 258 30.62 52.94 47.56
C GLU A 258 29.77 53.73 46.54
N GLU A 259 28.46 53.43 46.59
CA GLU A 259 27.30 54.31 46.84
C GLU A 259 27.16 55.72 46.20
N GLY A 260 25.93 56.01 45.73
CA GLY A 260 25.35 57.36 45.90
C GLY A 260 24.15 57.76 45.04
N ALA A 261 23.01 58.02 45.70
CA ALA A 261 21.94 58.97 45.33
C ALA A 261 21.08 58.77 44.04
N ALA A 262 19.83 58.34 44.27
CA ALA A 262 18.63 58.88 43.59
C ALA A 262 18.11 60.11 44.40
N PRO A 263 16.91 60.71 44.17
CA PRO A 263 15.92 60.58 43.07
C PRO A 263 15.37 61.93 42.54
N THR A 264 14.45 61.92 41.56
CA THR A 264 13.20 62.73 41.44
C THR A 264 12.66 62.66 39.99
N ALA A 265 11.36 62.80 39.67
CA ALA A 265 10.12 62.52 40.41
C ALA A 265 8.90 62.60 39.45
N LYS A 266 8.01 61.57 39.46
CA LYS A 266 6.57 61.59 39.06
C LYS A 266 6.27 61.94 37.58
N THR A 267 5.13 61.58 36.97
CA THR A 267 3.76 61.20 37.42
C THR A 267 3.23 60.18 36.37
N GLU A 268 2.71 58.99 36.68
CA GLU A 268 1.28 58.67 36.95
C GLU A 268 0.31 59.30 35.92
N GLU A 269 -0.74 58.66 35.37
CA GLU A 269 -1.45 57.37 35.55
C GLU A 269 -2.31 57.15 34.26
N GLY A 270 -3.03 56.06 33.97
CA GLY A 270 -3.31 54.77 34.60
C GLY A 270 -3.96 53.87 33.53
N ALA A 271 -3.76 52.56 33.50
CA ALA A 271 -4.33 51.56 34.40
C ALA A 271 -5.85 51.36 34.25
N THR A 272 -6.26 50.15 33.86
CA THR A 272 -7.19 49.34 34.67
C THR A 272 -7.04 47.86 34.31
N ALA A 273 -7.09 47.01 35.34
CA ALA A 273 -6.85 45.57 35.25
C ALA A 273 -7.79 44.82 36.19
N THR A 274 -8.07 43.54 35.91
CA THR A 274 -8.53 42.49 36.86
C THR A 274 -8.68 41.16 36.09
N ALA A 275 -8.46 39.95 36.64
CA ALA A 275 -7.89 39.53 37.93
C ALA A 275 -7.36 38.06 37.89
N LYS A 276 -6.61 37.68 38.94
CA LYS A 276 -5.91 36.39 39.21
C LYS A 276 -6.77 35.13 39.36
N ALA A 277 -6.15 33.97 39.07
CA ALA A 277 -5.90 32.83 39.97
C ALA A 277 -4.83 31.90 39.33
N LYS A 278 -3.56 31.84 39.75
CA LYS A 278 -2.96 31.07 40.87
C LYS A 278 -3.36 29.58 40.97
N GLU A 279 -2.54 28.72 40.35
CA GLU A 279 -2.25 27.36 40.83
C GLU A 279 -0.80 27.28 41.36
N GLY A 280 -0.48 26.19 42.06
CA GLY A 280 0.72 26.05 42.91
C GLY A 280 1.99 25.55 42.21
N GLU A 281 3.10 25.76 42.89
CA GLU A 281 4.48 25.50 42.46
C GLU A 281 5.06 24.31 43.23
N VAL A 282 5.66 23.32 42.55
CA VAL A 282 6.74 22.48 43.09
C VAL A 282 7.74 22.12 41.99
N ALA A 283 8.92 22.74 42.07
CA ALA A 283 10.23 22.29 41.56
C ALA A 283 10.29 21.51 40.22
N GLY A 284 10.45 22.24 39.11
CA GLY A 284 11.15 21.74 37.92
C GLY A 284 12.63 22.09 37.97
N GLU A 285 13.51 21.19 37.55
CA GLU A 285 14.95 21.47 37.39
C GLU A 285 15.18 22.69 36.50
N ALA A 286 16.13 23.54 36.89
CA ALA A 286 16.50 24.72 36.14
C ALA A 286 17.28 24.33 34.87
N VAL A 287 16.55 24.06 33.79
CA VAL A 287 17.12 23.95 32.44
C VAL A 287 17.76 25.30 32.09
N PRO A 288 19.09 25.38 31.85
CA PRO A 288 19.70 26.63 31.42
C PRO A 288 19.17 27.01 30.04
N PRO A 289 18.97 28.30 29.74
CA PRO A 289 18.47 28.73 28.43
C PRO A 289 19.46 28.28 27.34
N PRO A 290 18.99 27.77 26.19
CA PRO A 290 19.89 27.31 25.14
C PRO A 290 20.77 28.46 24.67
N LYS A 291 22.09 28.23 24.65
CA LYS A 291 23.04 29.12 23.97
C LYS A 291 22.54 29.28 22.53
N LYS A 292 22.33 30.52 22.08
CA LYS A 292 21.96 30.78 20.68
C LYS A 292 23.06 30.21 19.79
N MET A 293 22.70 29.33 18.86
CA MET A 293 23.61 28.90 17.81
C MET A 293 23.83 30.05 16.84
N ASP A 294 25.02 30.13 16.25
CA ASP A 294 25.28 31.12 15.20
C ASP A 294 24.58 30.69 13.91
N ALA A 295 24.01 31.64 13.16
CA ALA A 295 23.22 31.35 11.96
C ALA A 295 24.00 30.56 10.87
N ALA A 296 25.33 30.65 10.87
CA ALA A 296 26.19 29.85 9.99
C ALA A 296 26.29 28.37 10.41
N GLU A 297 26.17 28.08 11.71
CA GLU A 297 26.18 26.72 12.25
C GLU A 297 24.80 26.05 12.05
N GLU A 298 23.72 26.81 12.20
CA GLU A 298 22.36 26.36 11.85
C GLU A 298 22.23 25.99 10.37
N ALA A 299 22.70 26.85 9.46
CA ALA A 299 22.68 26.57 8.01
C ALA A 299 23.54 25.36 7.62
N LYS A 300 24.66 25.12 8.32
CA LYS A 300 25.49 23.92 8.12
C LYS A 300 24.77 22.66 8.61
N ALA A 301 24.15 22.70 9.79
CA ALA A 301 23.39 21.57 10.33
C ALA A 301 22.16 21.23 9.47
N GLU A 302 21.46 22.23 8.94
CA GLU A 302 20.35 22.05 8.01
C GLU A 302 20.82 21.37 6.73
N LYS A 303 21.93 21.83 6.14
CA LYS A 303 22.50 21.19 4.94
C LYS A 303 22.91 19.74 5.19
N GLU A 304 23.59 19.45 6.30
CA GLU A 304 23.99 18.09 6.65
C GLU A 304 22.78 17.16 6.90
N SER A 305 21.65 17.72 7.37
CA SER A 305 20.38 17.01 7.50
C SER A 305 19.74 16.72 6.13
N GLN A 306 19.75 17.70 5.22
CA GLN A 306 19.28 17.54 3.83
C GLN A 306 20.12 16.50 3.06
N ASP A 307 21.45 16.55 3.19
CA ASP A 307 22.38 15.60 2.58
C ASP A 307 22.16 14.18 3.15
N HIS A 308 21.89 14.03 4.46
CA HIS A 308 21.53 12.74 5.04
C HIS A 308 20.16 12.23 4.55
N LEU A 309 19.14 13.09 4.46
CA LEU A 309 17.83 12.74 3.92
C LEU A 309 17.92 12.25 2.46
N ALA A 310 18.69 12.97 1.62
CA ALA A 310 18.96 12.55 0.24
C ALA A 310 19.68 11.19 0.18
N SER A 311 20.56 10.90 1.14
CA SER A 311 21.24 9.60 1.23
C SER A 311 20.29 8.42 1.46
N LEU A 312 19.09 8.66 2.02
CA LEU A 312 18.04 7.64 2.29
C LEU A 312 17.14 7.36 1.09
N ALA A 313 17.24 8.13 -0.01
CA ALA A 313 16.41 7.96 -1.20
C ALA A 313 16.49 6.52 -1.80
N LEU A 314 15.39 6.06 -2.38
CA LEU A 314 15.20 4.67 -2.83
C LEU A 314 15.23 4.55 -4.35
N ASN A 315 15.99 3.59 -4.86
CA ASN A 315 15.94 3.20 -6.27
C ASN A 315 14.65 2.43 -6.55
N VAL A 316 13.80 2.97 -7.42
CA VAL A 316 12.48 2.41 -7.76
C VAL A 316 12.57 1.23 -8.75
N ASN A 317 13.76 0.94 -9.29
CA ASN A 317 14.01 -0.08 -10.31
C ASN A 317 14.74 -1.34 -9.79
N VAL A 318 14.69 -1.60 -8.48
CA VAL A 318 15.17 -2.85 -7.85
C VAL A 318 14.25 -4.06 -8.10
N PHE A 319 14.79 -5.28 -8.04
CA PHE A 319 14.07 -6.56 -8.19
C PHE A 319 13.30 -6.71 -9.52
N LEU A 320 13.87 -6.14 -10.58
CA LEU A 320 13.36 -6.21 -11.96
C LEU A 320 14.15 -7.19 -12.85
N ASN A 321 15.25 -7.76 -12.35
CA ASN A 321 16.05 -8.82 -12.97
C ASN A 321 15.23 -10.05 -13.43
N ASN A 322 14.14 -10.36 -12.74
CA ASN A 322 13.25 -11.48 -13.06
C ASN A 322 12.07 -11.09 -14.00
N LEU A 323 12.05 -9.88 -14.56
CA LEU A 323 11.10 -9.52 -15.60
C LEU A 323 11.60 -9.99 -16.97
N PRO A 324 10.79 -10.71 -17.76
CA PRO A 324 11.11 -10.91 -19.15
C PRO A 324 11.21 -9.55 -19.85
N TYR A 325 12.22 -9.40 -20.72
CA TYR A 325 12.50 -8.20 -21.52
C TYR A 325 12.97 -6.95 -20.74
N VAL A 326 13.36 -7.04 -19.46
CA VAL A 326 14.05 -5.95 -18.76
C VAL A 326 15.54 -6.26 -18.61
N VAL A 327 16.39 -5.30 -18.93
CA VAL A 327 17.84 -5.36 -18.71
C VAL A 327 18.18 -4.54 -17.47
N THR A 328 18.86 -5.17 -16.51
CA THR A 328 19.42 -4.51 -15.32
C THR A 328 20.91 -4.26 -15.49
N MET A 329 21.53 -3.52 -14.56
CA MET A 329 22.99 -3.47 -14.47
C MET A 329 23.57 -4.88 -14.19
N ASP A 330 24.71 -5.16 -14.79
CA ASP A 330 25.56 -6.33 -14.55
C ASP A 330 27.02 -5.89 -14.31
N GLU A 331 27.87 -6.82 -13.88
CA GLU A 331 29.30 -6.55 -13.59
C GLU A 331 30.08 -6.13 -14.85
N ASP A 332 29.68 -6.63 -16.03
CA ASP A 332 30.35 -6.40 -17.30
C ASP A 332 30.05 -5.01 -17.91
N THR A 333 28.89 -4.41 -17.61
CA THR A 333 28.51 -3.07 -18.11
C THR A 333 29.09 -1.93 -17.27
N ASP A 334 28.86 -1.94 -15.95
CA ASP A 334 29.36 -0.92 -15.01
C ASP A 334 29.36 -1.50 -13.59
N ALA A 335 30.53 -1.98 -13.15
CA ALA A 335 30.72 -2.61 -11.85
C ALA A 335 30.38 -1.69 -10.65
N GLU A 336 30.55 -0.37 -10.77
CA GLU A 336 30.18 0.57 -9.71
C GLU A 336 28.66 0.70 -9.60
N ALA A 337 27.98 0.80 -10.75
CA ALA A 337 26.52 0.86 -10.81
C ALA A 337 25.87 -0.45 -10.35
N TYR A 338 26.47 -1.60 -10.67
CA TYR A 338 26.02 -2.91 -10.18
C TYR A 338 26.19 -3.05 -8.65
N GLN A 339 27.34 -2.65 -8.09
CA GLN A 339 27.50 -2.59 -6.63
C GLN A 339 26.50 -1.63 -5.97
N GLN A 340 26.16 -0.51 -6.62
CA GLN A 340 25.14 0.41 -6.12
C GLN A 340 23.73 -0.22 -6.17
N LEU A 341 23.40 -0.97 -7.22
CA LEU A 341 22.15 -1.71 -7.32
C LEU A 341 22.00 -2.72 -6.18
N GLN A 342 23.06 -3.48 -5.85
CA GLN A 342 23.05 -4.42 -4.71
C GLN A 342 22.82 -3.71 -3.36
N LYS A 343 23.42 -2.53 -3.15
CA LYS A 343 23.20 -1.70 -1.95
C LYS A 343 21.76 -1.17 -1.88
N ASP A 344 21.19 -0.76 -3.01
CA ASP A 344 19.81 -0.31 -3.10
C ASP A 344 18.83 -1.46 -2.79
N GLU A 345 19.09 -2.66 -3.32
CA GLU A 345 18.29 -3.85 -2.99
C GLU A 345 18.32 -4.17 -1.50
N GLU A 346 19.49 -4.16 -0.85
CA GLU A 346 19.58 -4.43 0.59
C GLU A 346 18.86 -3.37 1.43
N ARG A 347 18.89 -2.09 1.00
CA ARG A 347 18.10 -1.03 1.62
C ARG A 347 16.59 -1.34 1.53
N VAL A 348 16.11 -1.81 0.39
CA VAL A 348 14.69 -2.17 0.24
C VAL A 348 14.34 -3.47 0.98
N ARG A 349 15.26 -4.44 1.10
CA ARG A 349 15.11 -5.60 2.00
C ARG A 349 14.94 -5.17 3.45
N LYS A 350 15.75 -4.22 3.95
CA LYS A 350 15.62 -3.68 5.32
C LYS A 350 14.24 -3.07 5.58
N ILE A 351 13.73 -2.22 4.67
CA ILE A 351 12.39 -1.63 4.79
C ILE A 351 11.29 -2.70 4.74
N SER A 352 11.48 -3.73 3.90
CA SER A 352 10.53 -4.84 3.77
C SER A 352 10.52 -5.73 5.03
N ARG A 353 11.68 -6.00 5.65
CA ARG A 353 11.77 -6.68 6.95
C ARG A 353 11.12 -5.87 8.06
N TYR A 354 11.43 -4.57 8.16
CA TYR A 354 10.80 -3.63 9.10
C TYR A 354 9.26 -3.67 9.04
N LEU A 355 8.68 -3.66 7.83
CA LEU A 355 7.23 -3.83 7.65
C LEU A 355 6.70 -5.14 8.25
N TYR A 356 7.41 -6.24 8.05
CA TYR A 356 6.97 -7.60 8.41
C TYR A 356 7.21 -7.96 9.88
N GLU A 357 8.35 -7.54 10.43
CA GLU A 357 8.86 -7.91 11.75
C GLU A 357 8.45 -6.91 12.84
N GLU A 358 8.32 -5.62 12.48
CA GLU A 358 8.03 -4.54 13.44
C GLU A 358 6.63 -3.95 13.23
N VAL A 359 6.33 -3.41 12.04
CA VAL A 359 5.09 -2.63 11.79
C VAL A 359 3.83 -3.50 11.90
N ILE A 360 3.80 -4.67 11.23
CA ILE A 360 2.65 -5.58 11.22
C ILE A 360 2.38 -6.18 12.62
N PRO A 361 3.38 -6.69 13.36
CA PRO A 361 3.17 -7.17 14.73
C PRO A 361 2.81 -6.04 15.70
N THR A 362 3.34 -4.83 15.52
CA THR A 362 2.97 -3.66 16.35
C THR A 362 1.52 -3.28 16.16
N LEU A 363 0.98 -3.27 14.94
CA LEU A 363 -0.46 -3.07 14.75
C LEU A 363 -1.31 -4.14 15.47
N THR A 364 -0.93 -5.42 15.42
CA THR A 364 -1.66 -6.47 16.14
C THR A 364 -1.62 -6.26 17.65
N LYS A 365 -0.47 -5.83 18.20
CA LYS A 365 -0.31 -5.43 19.60
C LYS A 365 -1.16 -4.21 19.95
N ASP A 366 -1.18 -3.17 19.11
CA ASP A 366 -2.01 -1.97 19.28
C ASP A 366 -3.50 -2.33 19.38
N ILE A 367 -4.00 -3.21 18.49
CA ILE A 367 -5.39 -3.66 18.48
C ILE A 367 -5.75 -4.40 19.79
N ARG A 368 -4.89 -5.32 20.26
CA ARG A 368 -5.10 -6.02 21.55
C ARG A 368 -5.00 -5.10 22.75
N ASN A 369 -4.03 -4.19 22.75
CA ASN A 369 -3.79 -3.26 23.84
C ASN A 369 -4.80 -2.12 23.88
N SER A 370 -5.54 -1.86 22.81
CA SER A 370 -6.63 -0.87 22.76
C SER A 370 -7.93 -1.43 23.34
N SER A 371 -8.72 -0.58 24.00
CA SER A 371 -10.03 -0.97 24.58
C SER A 371 -11.13 -1.08 23.50
N GLY A 372 -10.89 -1.83 22.41
CA GLY A 372 -11.81 -1.94 21.26
C GLY A 372 -11.91 -0.68 20.38
N ASN A 373 -11.68 0.52 20.92
CA ASN A 373 -11.78 1.81 20.22
C ASN A 373 -10.89 1.95 18.97
N LEU A 374 -9.83 1.14 18.85
CA LEU A 374 -8.93 1.13 17.69
C LEU A 374 -9.29 0.05 16.66
N VAL A 375 -10.31 -0.78 16.90
CA VAL A 375 -10.84 -1.69 15.87
C VAL A 375 -11.64 -0.84 14.87
N PRO A 376 -11.33 -0.91 13.56
CA PRO A 376 -12.07 -0.14 12.56
C PRO A 376 -13.55 -0.59 12.51
N ILE A 377 -14.44 0.33 12.10
CA ILE A 377 -15.89 0.07 12.06
C ILE A 377 -16.31 -0.56 10.73
N ASP A 378 -15.62 -0.22 9.64
CA ASP A 378 -15.87 -0.76 8.30
C ASP A 378 -14.58 -1.01 7.51
N GLY A 379 -14.71 -1.64 6.35
CA GLY A 379 -13.58 -1.93 5.48
C GLY A 379 -12.94 -0.69 4.82
N VAL A 380 -13.56 0.50 4.89
CA VAL A 380 -12.94 1.77 4.45
C VAL A 380 -12.00 2.27 5.53
N SER A 381 -12.45 2.36 6.78
CA SER A 381 -11.62 2.68 7.94
C SER A 381 -10.49 1.68 8.13
N LEU A 382 -10.72 0.37 7.95
CA LEU A 382 -9.65 -0.63 7.94
C LEU A 382 -8.60 -0.32 6.86
N THR A 383 -9.05 -0.04 5.64
CA THR A 383 -8.14 0.30 4.53
C THR A 383 -7.32 1.56 4.86
N GLN A 384 -7.95 2.60 5.40
CA GLN A 384 -7.28 3.84 5.80
C GLN A 384 -6.27 3.60 6.93
N MET A 385 -6.62 2.84 7.97
CA MET A 385 -5.78 2.52 9.11
C MET A 385 -4.54 1.69 8.75
N LEU A 386 -4.68 0.75 7.81
CA LEU A 386 -3.54 0.03 7.25
C LEU A 386 -2.66 0.96 6.43
N HIS A 387 -3.26 1.77 5.55
CA HIS A 387 -2.54 2.68 4.67
C HIS A 387 -1.78 3.78 5.44
N SER A 388 -2.35 4.33 6.51
CA SER A 388 -1.69 5.35 7.34
C SER A 388 -0.50 4.81 8.14
N ARG A 389 -0.42 3.48 8.33
CA ARG A 389 0.75 2.76 8.87
C ARG A 389 1.66 2.20 7.78
N GLY A 390 1.45 2.56 6.51
CA GLY A 390 2.24 2.02 5.39
C GLY A 390 1.95 0.56 5.02
N ILE A 391 1.00 -0.11 5.68
CA ILE A 391 0.66 -1.51 5.41
C ILE A 391 -0.22 -1.58 4.15
N ASN A 392 0.20 -2.38 3.17
CA ASN A 392 -0.62 -2.66 1.99
C ASN A 392 -1.63 -3.79 2.29
N CYS A 393 -2.86 -3.70 1.77
CA CYS A 393 -3.89 -4.71 2.01
C CYS A 393 -3.53 -6.14 1.55
N ARG A 394 -2.45 -6.36 0.79
CA ARG A 394 -1.91 -7.72 0.55
C ARG A 394 -1.57 -8.46 1.86
N TYR A 395 -1.19 -7.74 2.91
CA TYR A 395 -0.87 -8.26 4.24
C TYR A 395 -2.09 -8.55 5.13
N LEU A 396 -3.33 -8.43 4.62
CA LEU A 396 -4.54 -8.82 5.38
C LEU A 396 -4.46 -10.28 5.87
N GLY A 397 -3.88 -11.19 5.07
CA GLY A 397 -3.69 -12.58 5.47
C GLY A 397 -2.67 -12.74 6.61
N GLN A 398 -1.54 -12.04 6.57
CA GLN A 398 -0.57 -12.06 7.66
C GLN A 398 -1.15 -11.52 8.97
N LEU A 399 -1.92 -10.43 8.90
CA LEU A 399 -2.65 -9.90 10.05
C LEU A 399 -3.70 -10.88 10.57
N ALA A 400 -4.37 -11.63 9.68
CA ALA A 400 -5.35 -12.65 10.07
C ALA A 400 -4.69 -13.87 10.72
N SER A 401 -3.53 -14.31 10.21
CA SER A 401 -2.72 -15.36 10.84
C SER A 401 -2.26 -14.96 12.24
N LEU A 402 -1.74 -13.74 12.42
CA LEU A 402 -1.35 -13.23 13.75
C LEU A 402 -2.55 -13.12 14.70
N ALA A 403 -3.69 -12.60 14.22
CA ALA A 403 -4.92 -12.53 14.99
C ALA A 403 -5.41 -13.91 15.44
N HIS A 404 -5.38 -14.89 14.54
CA HIS A 404 -5.79 -16.27 14.83
C HIS A 404 -4.86 -16.94 15.86
N ILE A 405 -3.54 -16.73 15.77
CA ILE A 405 -2.56 -17.20 16.75
C ILE A 405 -2.82 -16.62 18.15
N GLU A 406 -3.14 -15.32 18.25
CA GLU A 406 -3.46 -14.70 19.54
C GLU A 406 -4.83 -15.16 20.09
N GLU A 407 -5.86 -15.29 19.25
CA GLU A 407 -7.15 -15.87 19.66
C GLU A 407 -7.00 -17.33 20.13
N GLU A 408 -6.17 -18.14 19.48
CA GLU A 408 -5.87 -19.50 19.95
C GLU A 408 -5.19 -19.53 21.31
N LYS A 409 -4.24 -18.61 21.57
CA LYS A 409 -3.58 -18.49 22.88
C LYS A 409 -4.60 -18.12 23.96
N ASP A 410 -5.44 -17.11 23.70
CA ASP A 410 -6.47 -16.68 24.64
C ASP A 410 -7.48 -17.82 24.92
N ASN A 411 -7.91 -18.55 23.89
CA ASN A 411 -8.79 -19.71 24.04
C ASN A 411 -8.16 -20.84 24.86
N LYS A 412 -6.86 -21.14 24.68
CA LYS A 412 -6.13 -22.14 25.47
C LYS A 412 -6.02 -21.69 26.94
N THR A 413 -5.71 -20.42 27.19
CA THR A 413 -5.68 -19.83 28.54
C THR A 413 -7.05 -19.90 29.23
N LEU A 414 -8.14 -19.54 28.52
CA LEU A 414 -9.51 -19.66 29.04
C LEU A 414 -9.90 -21.12 29.34
N GLN A 415 -9.46 -22.08 28.51
CA GLN A 415 -9.70 -23.50 28.76
C GLN A 415 -8.96 -24.02 30.01
N LEU A 416 -7.72 -23.58 30.25
CA LEU A 416 -6.96 -23.91 31.46
C LEU A 416 -7.60 -23.29 32.71
N MET A 417 -8.01 -22.02 32.63
CA MET A 417 -8.75 -21.33 33.71
C MET A 417 -10.06 -22.06 34.05
N ASN A 418 -10.83 -22.46 33.04
CA ASN A 418 -12.09 -23.20 33.24
C ASN A 418 -11.89 -24.61 33.81
N ARG A 419 -10.70 -25.21 33.69
CA ARG A 419 -10.34 -26.50 34.29
C ARG A 419 -9.78 -26.39 35.69
N GLY A 420 -9.42 -25.18 36.14
CA GLY A 420 -8.76 -24.95 37.43
C GLY A 420 -7.28 -25.33 37.44
N ASP A 421 -6.68 -25.53 36.26
CA ASP A 421 -5.26 -25.88 36.12
C ASP A 421 -4.36 -24.67 36.39
N ILE A 422 -3.20 -24.90 37.01
CA ILE A 422 -2.18 -23.86 37.21
C ILE A 422 -1.61 -23.47 35.83
N LEU A 423 -1.66 -22.17 35.50
CA LEU A 423 -1.07 -21.64 34.28
C LEU A 423 0.43 -22.01 34.20
N PRO A 424 0.90 -22.62 33.10
CA PRO A 424 2.29 -23.07 33.00
C PRO A 424 3.25 -21.88 32.85
N GLY A 425 3.93 -21.55 33.96
CA GLY A 425 4.96 -20.51 34.01
C GLY A 425 4.51 -19.27 34.77
N SER A 426 5.43 -18.69 35.55
CA SER A 426 5.25 -17.39 36.18
C SER A 426 5.31 -16.27 35.12
N GLY A 427 4.16 -15.77 34.69
CA GLY A 427 4.09 -14.67 33.73
C GLY A 427 2.67 -14.22 33.44
N GLU A 428 2.34 -13.01 33.90
CA GLU A 428 1.23 -12.13 33.50
C GLU A 428 0.09 -12.74 32.65
N ILE A 429 -1.10 -12.90 33.26
CA ILE A 429 -2.34 -13.04 32.49
C ILE A 429 -2.47 -11.80 31.59
N PRO A 430 -2.60 -11.95 30.25
CA PRO A 430 -2.80 -10.82 29.36
C PRO A 430 -4.05 -10.03 29.79
N ARG A 431 -3.88 -8.75 30.15
CA ARG A 431 -4.99 -7.91 30.64
C ARG A 431 -6.14 -7.77 29.65
N ARG A 432 -5.93 -8.11 28.37
CA ARG A 432 -6.86 -7.96 27.25
C ARG A 432 -6.71 -9.15 26.31
N SER A 433 -7.83 -9.78 25.98
CA SER A 433 -7.93 -10.76 24.90
C SER A 433 -7.98 -10.07 23.55
N MET A 434 -7.68 -10.82 22.48
CA MET A 434 -7.79 -10.34 21.12
C MET A 434 -9.28 -10.07 20.76
N PRO A 435 -9.64 -8.89 20.22
CA PRO A 435 -11.02 -8.60 19.82
C PRO A 435 -11.49 -9.50 18.68
N GLN A 436 -12.54 -10.29 18.90
CA GLN A 436 -13.09 -11.23 17.90
C GLN A 436 -13.51 -10.54 16.59
N SER A 437 -13.98 -9.28 16.67
CA SER A 437 -14.35 -8.48 15.51
C SER A 437 -13.17 -8.15 14.57
N TRP A 438 -11.92 -8.28 15.03
CA TRP A 438 -10.74 -8.04 14.20
C TRP A 438 -10.56 -9.11 13.12
N LEU A 439 -10.51 -10.40 13.50
CA LEU A 439 -10.38 -11.50 12.54
C LEU A 439 -11.58 -11.55 11.57
N GLU A 440 -12.79 -11.34 12.10
CA GLU A 440 -14.02 -11.25 11.30
C GLU A 440 -13.95 -10.17 10.22
N MET A 441 -13.40 -8.99 10.55
CA MET A 441 -13.26 -7.90 9.60
C MET A 441 -12.16 -8.15 8.57
N LEU A 442 -11.02 -8.72 8.98
CA LEU A 442 -9.93 -9.08 8.07
C LEU A 442 -10.40 -10.09 7.02
N GLU A 443 -11.06 -11.19 7.44
CA GLU A 443 -11.57 -12.18 6.49
C GLU A 443 -12.69 -11.62 5.61
N MET A 444 -13.63 -10.84 6.17
CA MET A 444 -14.69 -10.20 5.38
C MET A 444 -14.12 -9.30 4.28
N GLU A 445 -13.06 -8.53 4.58
CA GLU A 445 -12.40 -7.67 3.60
C GLU A 445 -11.60 -8.47 2.55
N MET A 446 -10.99 -9.59 2.94
CA MET A 446 -10.34 -10.52 1.98
C MET A 446 -11.35 -11.13 1.01
N VAL A 447 -12.45 -11.70 1.51
CA VAL A 447 -13.50 -12.28 0.65
C VAL A 447 -14.14 -11.20 -0.23
N ALA A 448 -14.44 -10.01 0.31
CA ALA A 448 -14.99 -8.91 -0.48
C ALA A 448 -14.03 -8.45 -1.60
N ARG A 449 -12.72 -8.50 -1.40
CA ARG A 449 -11.73 -8.20 -2.45
C ARG A 449 -11.59 -9.31 -3.47
N ALA A 450 -11.50 -10.56 -3.05
CA ALA A 450 -11.50 -11.72 -3.95
C ALA A 450 -12.77 -11.75 -4.82
N SER A 451 -13.92 -11.39 -4.25
CA SER A 451 -15.20 -11.34 -4.96
C SER A 451 -15.18 -10.45 -6.20
N ASN A 452 -14.42 -9.36 -6.19
CA ASN A 452 -14.27 -8.47 -7.34
C ASN A 452 -13.47 -9.13 -8.47
N HIS A 453 -12.47 -9.95 -8.17
CA HIS A 453 -11.71 -10.67 -9.19
C HIS A 453 -12.52 -11.83 -9.78
N VAL A 454 -13.18 -12.63 -8.93
CA VAL A 454 -14.05 -13.74 -9.37
C VAL A 454 -15.22 -13.22 -10.20
N LEU A 455 -15.93 -12.18 -9.75
CA LEU A 455 -17.08 -11.61 -10.47
C LEU A 455 -16.67 -10.94 -11.79
N ASN A 456 -15.54 -10.21 -11.84
CA ASN A 456 -15.04 -9.66 -13.10
C ASN A 456 -14.63 -10.75 -14.08
N SER A 457 -14.04 -11.86 -13.60
CA SER A 457 -13.75 -13.03 -14.44
C SER A 457 -15.04 -13.55 -15.08
N TYR A 458 -16.07 -13.85 -14.27
CA TYR A 458 -17.36 -14.35 -14.73
C TYR A 458 -18.10 -13.41 -15.70
N LEU A 459 -17.89 -12.09 -15.59
CA LEU A 459 -18.47 -11.10 -16.51
C LEU A 459 -17.67 -10.98 -17.82
N SER A 460 -16.37 -11.21 -17.79
CA SER A 460 -15.48 -11.16 -18.96
C SER A 460 -15.50 -12.44 -19.81
N GLU A 461 -15.93 -13.56 -19.22
CA GLU A 461 -16.08 -14.86 -19.89
C GLU A 461 -16.94 -14.82 -21.15
N SER A 462 -16.67 -15.75 -22.07
CA SER A 462 -17.37 -15.87 -23.36
C SER A 462 -17.37 -14.55 -24.15
N ASN A 463 -16.22 -13.87 -24.19
CA ASN A 463 -16.01 -12.56 -24.82
C ASN A 463 -17.01 -11.48 -24.34
N GLY A 464 -17.35 -11.50 -23.05
CA GLY A 464 -18.31 -10.57 -22.46
C GLY A 464 -19.78 -10.84 -22.79
N SER A 465 -20.13 -11.98 -23.39
CA SER A 465 -21.54 -12.34 -23.62
C SER A 465 -22.36 -12.38 -22.32
N VAL A 466 -21.74 -12.76 -21.20
CA VAL A 466 -22.36 -12.74 -19.86
C VAL A 466 -22.66 -11.31 -19.39
N ALA A 467 -21.86 -10.32 -19.80
CA ALA A 467 -22.08 -8.90 -19.50
C ALA A 467 -23.33 -8.30 -20.18
N LEU A 468 -23.97 -9.02 -21.13
CA LEU A 468 -25.27 -8.62 -21.69
C LEU A 468 -26.45 -8.87 -20.73
N GLN A 469 -26.31 -9.79 -19.77
CA GLN A 469 -27.33 -10.10 -18.75
C GLN A 469 -26.72 -10.19 -17.34
N PRO A 470 -26.02 -9.14 -16.86
CA PRO A 470 -25.17 -9.23 -15.68
C PRO A 470 -25.98 -9.43 -14.38
N ALA A 471 -27.24 -9.01 -14.35
CA ALA A 471 -28.12 -9.16 -13.19
C ALA A 471 -28.33 -10.63 -12.79
N ILE A 472 -28.32 -11.56 -13.76
CA ILE A 472 -28.45 -13.00 -13.53
C ILE A 472 -27.23 -13.53 -12.77
N THR A 473 -26.04 -13.28 -13.32
CA THR A 473 -24.76 -13.73 -12.76
C THR A 473 -24.49 -13.10 -11.40
N ILE A 474 -24.77 -11.80 -11.24
CA ILE A 474 -24.62 -11.09 -9.97
C ILE A 474 -25.59 -11.64 -8.91
N ALA A 475 -26.85 -11.88 -9.25
CA ALA A 475 -27.82 -12.46 -8.30
C ALA A 475 -27.39 -13.87 -7.86
N ALA A 476 -27.03 -14.74 -8.80
CA ALA A 476 -26.55 -16.09 -8.50
C ALA A 476 -25.30 -16.07 -7.60
N PHE A 477 -24.35 -15.18 -7.87
CA PHE A 477 -23.13 -15.01 -7.08
C PHE A 477 -23.40 -14.51 -5.66
N LEU A 478 -24.28 -13.51 -5.50
CA LEU A 478 -24.67 -13.02 -4.17
C LEU A 478 -25.46 -14.07 -3.38
N SER A 479 -26.34 -14.85 -4.03
CA SER A 479 -27.03 -15.99 -3.39
C SER A 479 -26.06 -17.08 -2.94
N ALA A 480 -25.01 -17.39 -3.70
CA ALA A 480 -23.98 -18.34 -3.29
C ALA A 480 -23.17 -17.87 -2.06
N ILE A 481 -22.96 -16.56 -1.90
CA ILE A 481 -22.30 -15.97 -0.72
C ILE A 481 -23.24 -15.91 0.49
N ALA A 482 -24.52 -15.60 0.27
CA ALA A 482 -25.53 -15.44 1.33
C ALA A 482 -26.01 -16.76 1.96
N SER A 483 -25.68 -17.90 1.35
CA SER A 483 -26.24 -19.22 1.69
C SER A 483 -25.28 -20.11 2.45
N THR A 484 -25.83 -20.99 3.28
CA THR A 484 -25.11 -22.04 4.00
C THR A 484 -24.88 -23.29 3.13
N GLY A 485 -25.81 -23.60 2.23
CA GLY A 485 -25.74 -24.77 1.33
C GLY A 485 -26.45 -24.62 -0.01
N GLU A 486 -26.38 -25.68 -0.82
CA GLU A 486 -27.23 -25.86 -2.02
C GLU A 486 -28.50 -26.62 -1.58
N GLU A 487 -29.67 -26.27 -2.12
CA GLU A 487 -30.94 -26.95 -1.77
C GLU A 487 -30.84 -28.45 -2.07
N SER A 488 -31.15 -29.30 -1.09
CA SER A 488 -31.31 -30.72 -1.34
C SER A 488 -32.55 -31.00 -2.20
N ALA A 489 -32.62 -32.19 -2.82
CA ALA A 489 -33.82 -32.59 -3.57
C ALA A 489 -35.07 -32.63 -2.67
N ALA A 490 -34.92 -33.02 -1.40
CA ALA A 490 -36.00 -33.03 -0.43
C ALA A 490 -36.45 -31.60 -0.06
N GLU A 491 -35.53 -30.66 0.17
CA GLU A 491 -35.87 -29.24 0.38
C GLU A 491 -36.54 -28.62 -0.86
N THR A 492 -36.07 -28.99 -2.05
CA THR A 492 -36.66 -28.57 -3.32
C THR A 492 -38.11 -29.03 -3.44
N ASP A 493 -38.39 -30.30 -3.12
CA ASP A 493 -39.76 -30.85 -3.11
C ASP A 493 -40.64 -30.20 -2.03
N VAL A 494 -40.11 -29.92 -0.83
CA VAL A 494 -40.84 -29.19 0.21
C VAL A 494 -41.20 -27.77 -0.27
N ARG A 495 -40.26 -27.06 -0.90
CA ARG A 495 -40.45 -25.70 -1.42
C ARG A 495 -41.42 -25.66 -2.61
N LEU A 496 -41.35 -26.63 -3.52
CA LEU A 496 -42.23 -26.69 -4.71
C LEU A 496 -43.65 -27.14 -4.36
N ASN A 497 -43.81 -28.11 -3.45
CA ASN A 497 -45.12 -28.64 -3.07
C ASN A 497 -45.80 -27.85 -1.94
N GLY A 498 -45.15 -26.79 -1.42
CA GLY A 498 -45.71 -25.95 -0.37
C GLY A 498 -45.96 -26.68 0.95
N ALA A 499 -45.26 -27.79 1.18
CA ALA A 499 -45.37 -28.56 2.42
C ALA A 499 -44.88 -27.67 3.57
N ARG A 500 -45.82 -27.24 4.41
CA ARG A 500 -45.52 -26.31 5.52
C ARG A 500 -44.60 -26.99 6.52
N SER A 501 -43.30 -26.72 6.44
CA SER A 501 -42.48 -26.71 7.64
C SER A 501 -43.02 -25.64 8.59
N ASP A 502 -42.76 -25.87 9.87
CA ASP A 502 -43.39 -25.22 11.01
C ASP A 502 -43.51 -23.68 10.85
N ARG A 503 -44.74 -23.18 10.67
CA ARG A 503 -44.99 -21.76 10.34
C ARG A 503 -44.64 -20.80 11.48
N ASP A 504 -44.50 -21.33 12.70
CA ASP A 504 -44.17 -20.58 13.90
C ASP A 504 -42.67 -20.64 14.25
N ARG A 505 -41.83 -21.37 13.48
CA ARG A 505 -40.37 -21.28 13.64
C ARG A 505 -39.90 -19.89 13.17
N PRO A 506 -39.17 -19.11 13.99
CA PRO A 506 -38.55 -17.88 13.52
C PRO A 506 -37.64 -18.17 12.32
N PHE A 507 -37.73 -17.33 11.29
CA PHE A 507 -36.85 -17.45 10.12
C PHE A 507 -35.39 -17.31 10.54
N ASP A 508 -34.64 -18.42 10.50
CA ASP A 508 -33.22 -18.42 10.78
C ASP A 508 -32.45 -18.23 9.46
N LEU A 509 -31.54 -17.26 9.43
CA LEU A 509 -30.65 -17.07 8.29
C LEU A 509 -29.72 -18.25 8.04
N SER A 510 -29.52 -19.15 9.01
CA SER A 510 -28.77 -20.38 8.82
C SER A 510 -29.46 -21.39 7.88
N ASP A 511 -30.78 -21.26 7.66
CA ASP A 511 -31.57 -22.09 6.75
C ASP A 511 -31.52 -21.61 5.27
N LEU A 512 -30.76 -20.55 4.95
CA LEU A 512 -30.66 -20.02 3.58
C LEU A 512 -29.87 -20.95 2.64
N THR A 513 -30.59 -21.69 1.79
CA THR A 513 -30.03 -22.50 0.71
C THR A 513 -30.27 -21.86 -0.68
N VAL A 514 -29.46 -22.23 -1.68
CA VAL A 514 -29.67 -21.78 -3.08
C VAL A 514 -30.33 -22.88 -3.90
N PRO A 515 -31.39 -22.58 -4.69
CA PRO A 515 -31.99 -23.55 -5.58
C PRO A 515 -30.98 -24.14 -6.57
N GLY A 516 -30.98 -25.48 -6.66
CA GLY A 516 -30.16 -26.20 -7.62
C GLY A 516 -30.47 -25.81 -9.07
N ALA A 517 -29.46 -25.91 -9.94
CA ALA A 517 -29.60 -25.62 -11.37
C ALA A 517 -30.60 -26.59 -12.03
N GLY A 518 -31.84 -26.15 -12.25
CA GLY A 518 -32.87 -26.93 -12.96
C GLY A 518 -34.33 -26.64 -12.63
N GLY A 519 -34.64 -25.91 -11.55
CA GLY A 519 -36.02 -25.65 -11.12
C GLY A 519 -36.84 -24.76 -12.06
N ARG A 520 -37.62 -25.35 -12.98
CA ARG A 520 -38.65 -24.61 -13.74
C ARG A 520 -39.65 -23.95 -12.79
N GLY A 521 -39.88 -22.64 -12.94
CA GLY A 521 -41.01 -21.92 -12.32
C GLY A 521 -40.71 -21.00 -11.14
N THR A 522 -39.46 -20.93 -10.64
CA THR A 522 -39.14 -20.14 -9.43
C THR A 522 -38.80 -18.66 -9.70
N GLY A 523 -38.58 -18.28 -10.96
CA GLY A 523 -38.05 -16.95 -11.31
C GLY A 523 -36.58 -16.73 -10.92
N VAL A 524 -35.93 -17.74 -10.33
CA VAL A 524 -34.49 -17.73 -10.07
C VAL A 524 -33.77 -18.11 -11.37
N PRO A 525 -32.78 -17.34 -11.83
CA PRO A 525 -32.04 -17.68 -13.04
C PRO A 525 -31.29 -19.02 -12.90
N PRO A 526 -31.15 -19.79 -13.99
CA PRO A 526 -30.33 -21.00 -13.95
C PRO A 526 -28.88 -20.62 -13.61
N MET A 527 -28.37 -21.14 -12.50
CA MET A 527 -26.98 -20.91 -12.11
C MET A 527 -26.05 -21.64 -13.09
N THR A 528 -25.16 -20.90 -13.74
CA THR A 528 -24.10 -21.48 -14.61
C THR A 528 -22.99 -22.17 -13.81
N ARG A 529 -22.92 -21.91 -12.50
CA ARG A 529 -21.94 -22.47 -11.56
C ARG A 529 -22.63 -22.83 -10.25
N SER A 530 -22.20 -23.92 -9.61
CA SER A 530 -22.70 -24.29 -8.28
C SER A 530 -22.10 -23.41 -7.19
N ARG A 531 -22.73 -23.36 -6.01
CA ARG A 531 -22.20 -22.65 -4.82
C ARG A 531 -20.81 -23.20 -4.45
N ALA A 532 -20.65 -24.53 -4.51
CA ALA A 532 -19.37 -25.18 -4.23
C ALA A 532 -18.26 -24.80 -5.24
N GLN A 533 -18.61 -24.43 -6.49
CA GLN A 533 -17.65 -23.89 -7.44
C GLN A 533 -17.28 -22.44 -7.13
N MET A 534 -18.29 -21.57 -6.91
CA MET A 534 -18.03 -20.16 -6.62
C MET A 534 -17.19 -19.96 -5.35
N TRP A 535 -17.41 -20.77 -4.31
CA TRP A 535 -16.57 -20.71 -3.10
C TRP A 535 -15.16 -21.27 -3.31
N ARG A 536 -14.95 -22.27 -4.17
CA ARG A 536 -13.59 -22.71 -4.55
C ARG A 536 -12.84 -21.61 -5.28
N ASP A 537 -13.50 -20.90 -6.19
CA ASP A 537 -12.90 -19.80 -6.93
C ASP A 537 -12.56 -18.63 -5.99
N LEU A 538 -13.42 -18.34 -5.00
CA LEU A 538 -13.15 -17.36 -3.92
C LEU A 538 -11.99 -17.79 -3.00
N GLU A 539 -11.99 -19.02 -2.49
CA GLU A 539 -10.93 -19.55 -1.62
C GLU A 539 -9.57 -19.60 -2.34
N SER A 540 -9.58 -19.87 -3.65
CA SER A 540 -8.41 -19.81 -4.54
C SER A 540 -7.90 -18.37 -4.68
N GLU A 541 -8.76 -17.40 -5.01
CA GLU A 541 -8.34 -15.99 -5.13
C GLU A 541 -7.91 -15.38 -3.77
N VAL A 542 -8.49 -15.82 -2.64
CA VAL A 542 -8.02 -15.42 -1.30
C VAL A 542 -6.63 -16.00 -1.01
N GLY A 543 -6.42 -17.31 -1.24
CA GLY A 543 -5.13 -17.95 -1.04
C GLY A 543 -4.05 -17.38 -1.97
N ARG A 544 -4.41 -17.07 -3.22
CA ARG A 544 -3.56 -16.39 -4.20
C ARG A 544 -3.19 -14.98 -3.75
N ARG A 545 -4.14 -14.13 -3.35
CA ARG A 545 -3.86 -12.69 -3.11
C ARG A 545 -3.38 -12.34 -1.70
N PHE A 546 -3.76 -13.14 -0.70
CA PHE A 546 -3.50 -12.85 0.71
C PHE A 546 -2.68 -13.92 1.42
N ARG A 547 -2.33 -15.03 0.74
CA ARG A 547 -1.58 -16.16 1.34
C ARG A 547 -2.25 -16.74 2.58
N TYR A 548 -3.59 -16.80 2.54
CA TYR A 548 -4.40 -17.13 3.71
C TYR A 548 -5.46 -18.20 3.39
N ARG A 549 -5.80 -19.00 4.39
CA ARG A 549 -6.94 -19.91 4.36
C ARG A 549 -8.01 -19.39 5.31
N LEU A 550 -9.20 -19.11 4.78
CA LEU A 550 -10.34 -18.64 5.55
C LEU A 550 -10.69 -19.62 6.68
N SER A 551 -10.89 -19.08 7.88
CA SER A 551 -11.27 -19.80 9.09
C SER A 551 -12.74 -19.56 9.47
N LEU A 552 -13.34 -18.45 9.03
CA LEU A 552 -14.69 -18.01 9.37
C LEU A 552 -15.69 -18.10 8.21
N TYR A 553 -15.23 -17.96 6.96
CA TYR A 553 -16.09 -17.94 5.77
C TYR A 553 -15.77 -19.06 4.77
N GLY A 554 -16.81 -19.54 4.08
CA GLY A 554 -16.71 -20.58 3.05
C GLY A 554 -16.94 -22.01 3.57
N PRO A 555 -17.12 -22.99 2.67
CA PRO A 555 -17.31 -24.40 3.02
C PRO A 555 -16.08 -25.02 3.70
N SER A 556 -14.87 -24.48 3.49
CA SER A 556 -13.63 -24.99 4.09
C SER A 556 -13.29 -24.41 5.47
N ALA A 557 -14.18 -23.55 6.02
CA ALA A 557 -14.00 -22.82 7.27
C ALA A 557 -14.03 -23.71 8.52
N ALA A 558 -13.22 -23.36 9.52
CA ALA A 558 -13.16 -24.07 10.81
C ALA A 558 -14.30 -23.66 11.77
N SER A 559 -14.72 -22.39 11.71
CA SER A 559 -15.73 -21.79 12.61
C SER A 559 -16.81 -21.01 11.83
N PRO A 560 -17.54 -21.65 10.89
CA PRO A 560 -18.46 -20.98 9.97
C PRO A 560 -19.61 -20.22 10.65
N ARG A 561 -19.99 -20.61 11.87
CA ARG A 561 -21.06 -19.95 12.65
C ARG A 561 -20.72 -18.53 13.12
N ARG A 562 -19.45 -18.11 13.04
CA ARG A 562 -18.98 -16.77 13.40
C ARG A 562 -18.93 -15.83 12.19
N GLY A 563 -18.93 -16.36 10.95
CA GLY A 563 -18.95 -15.56 9.72
C GLY A 563 -20.31 -14.91 9.47
N ALA A 564 -20.41 -13.58 9.62
CA ALA A 564 -21.65 -12.85 9.42
C ALA A 564 -21.95 -12.63 7.91
N LEU A 565 -22.78 -13.51 7.32
CA LEU A 565 -23.04 -13.53 5.88
C LEU A 565 -23.71 -12.24 5.35
N LEU A 566 -24.64 -11.61 6.08
CA LEU A 566 -25.28 -10.35 5.64
C LEU A 566 -24.31 -9.16 5.56
N PRO A 567 -23.49 -8.86 6.61
CA PRO A 567 -22.38 -7.91 6.50
C PRO A 567 -21.44 -8.19 5.32
N LEU A 568 -21.08 -9.47 5.10
CA LEU A 568 -20.25 -9.86 3.96
C LEU A 568 -20.91 -9.53 2.62
N VAL A 569 -22.18 -9.94 2.41
CA VAL A 569 -22.94 -9.62 1.18
C VAL A 569 -23.05 -8.11 0.96
N ARG A 570 -23.30 -7.33 2.02
CA ARG A 570 -23.31 -5.86 1.96
C ARG A 570 -21.94 -5.32 1.55
N ARG A 571 -20.84 -5.84 2.11
CA ARG A 571 -19.47 -5.40 1.78
C ARG A 571 -19.07 -5.78 0.35
N VAL A 572 -19.44 -6.97 -0.12
CA VAL A 572 -19.30 -7.42 -1.51
C VAL A 572 -20.06 -6.47 -2.45
N CYS A 573 -21.32 -6.14 -2.14
CA CYS A 573 -22.11 -5.22 -2.97
C CYS A 573 -21.46 -3.83 -3.06
N LEU A 574 -21.06 -3.25 -1.93
CA LEU A 574 -20.38 -1.95 -1.87
C LEU A 574 -19.04 -1.96 -2.63
N ARG A 575 -18.28 -3.06 -2.57
CA ARG A 575 -16.98 -3.18 -3.24
C ARG A 575 -17.10 -3.33 -4.75
N ASN A 576 -18.16 -3.99 -5.23
CA ASN A 576 -18.42 -4.25 -6.66
C ASN A 576 -19.33 -3.19 -7.32
N GLY A 577 -19.72 -2.13 -6.61
CA GLY A 577 -20.65 -1.11 -7.13
C GLY A 577 -22.09 -1.62 -7.33
N VAL A 578 -22.45 -2.77 -6.76
CA VAL A 578 -23.77 -3.38 -6.91
C VAL A 578 -24.76 -2.72 -5.94
N ARG A 579 -25.81 -2.08 -6.48
CA ARG A 579 -26.90 -1.51 -5.68
C ARG A 579 -28.13 -2.42 -5.71
N LEU A 580 -28.42 -3.05 -4.58
CA LEU A 580 -29.68 -3.77 -4.38
C LEU A 580 -30.84 -2.76 -4.30
N ARG A 581 -31.83 -2.91 -5.17
CA ARG A 581 -33.09 -2.15 -5.12
C ARG A 581 -34.16 -3.03 -4.48
N ALA A 582 -34.65 -2.63 -3.30
CA ALA A 582 -35.81 -3.28 -2.70
C ALA A 582 -37.00 -3.22 -3.68
N ARG A 583 -37.62 -4.39 -3.94
CA ARG A 583 -38.93 -4.48 -4.58
C ARG A 583 -39.97 -4.59 -3.48
N ASN A 584 -41.04 -3.80 -3.61
CA ASN A 584 -42.24 -4.01 -2.81
C ASN A 584 -42.95 -5.26 -3.34
N TYR A 585 -42.80 -6.38 -2.65
CA TYR A 585 -43.52 -7.61 -2.95
C TYR A 585 -44.91 -7.51 -2.33
N ALA A 586 -45.95 -7.53 -3.16
CA ALA A 586 -47.32 -7.74 -2.70
C ALA A 586 -47.49 -9.22 -2.34
N PHE A 587 -47.31 -9.54 -1.05
CA PHE A 587 -47.52 -10.91 -0.54
C PHE A 587 -49.01 -11.26 -0.36
N ALA A 588 -49.90 -10.28 -0.47
CA ALA A 588 -51.34 -10.51 -0.58
C ALA A 588 -51.73 -10.68 -2.06
N PRO A 589 -52.60 -11.64 -2.41
CA PRO A 589 -53.24 -11.62 -3.72
C PRO A 589 -54.04 -10.31 -3.88
N PRO A 590 -54.17 -9.77 -5.11
CA PRO A 590 -55.07 -8.65 -5.33
C PRO A 590 -56.48 -9.05 -4.87
N ALA A 591 -57.15 -8.16 -4.12
CA ALA A 591 -58.52 -8.40 -3.70
C ALA A 591 -59.39 -8.69 -4.94
N PRO A 592 -60.27 -9.71 -4.89
CA PRO A 592 -61.21 -9.94 -5.98
C PRO A 592 -62.07 -8.70 -6.19
N VAL A 593 -62.15 -8.25 -7.44
CA VAL A 593 -62.90 -7.07 -7.90
C VAL A 593 -64.38 -7.41 -8.01
#